data_AF-A0A660ZD14-F1
#
_entry.id   AF-A0A660ZD14-F1
#
_cell.length_a   1.000
_cell.length_b   1.000
_cell.length_c   1.000
_cell.angle_alpha   90.00
_cell.angle_beta   90.00
_cell.angle_gamma   90.00
#
_symmetry.space_group_name_H-M   'P 1'
#
loop_
_entity.id
_entity.type
_entity.pdbx_description
1 polymer ?
#
loop_
_entity_poly.entity_id
_entity_poly.type
_entity_poly.pdbx_seq_one_letter_code
_entity_poly.pdbx_strand_id
1 'polypeptide(L)'
;YAGYLAMSYVSIISGPSKTGDIEKVIVYGAHGPKELHVILLNNGRKVMAADPIVREALYCLRCGACMYECAVYPLTTGYWGYKYMGGIGIPWTYYVAGGPEEAAPMAFTCTLCGRCVRHCPMRIDTPKIVEHIRSKLKEQGLLPKFIRDMADKVVTEGVPY
;
A
#
# COMPACT_ATOMS: atom_id res chain seq x y z
N TYR A 1 1.90 -15.24 12.30
CA TYR A 1 1.66 -14.88 10.90
C TYR A 1 0.93 -13.56 10.86
N ALA A 2 1.45 -12.61 10.09
CA ALA A 2 0.82 -11.41 9.53
C ALA A 2 -0.27 -10.66 10.32
N GLY A 3 0.15 -9.95 11.37
CA GLY A 3 -0.69 -9.06 12.17
C GLY A 3 0.10 -8.32 13.24
N TYR A 4 1.38 -8.08 12.97
CA TYR A 4 2.29 -7.47 13.93
C TYR A 4 1.75 -6.11 14.37
N LEU A 5 1.62 -5.94 15.68
CA LEU A 5 1.16 -4.71 16.32
C LEU A 5 2.26 -3.63 16.36
N ALA A 6 3.49 -3.98 15.98
CA ALA A 6 4.65 -3.11 16.02
C ALA A 6 5.36 -3.09 14.67
N MET A 7 6.11 -2.01 14.44
CA MET A 7 6.94 -1.85 13.24
C MET A 7 7.99 -2.97 13.18
N SER A 8 8.08 -3.64 12.04
CA SER A 8 9.02 -4.74 11.82
C SER A 8 10.42 -4.28 11.39
N TYR A 9 10.62 -2.98 11.14
CA TYR A 9 11.90 -2.46 10.64
C TYR A 9 12.27 -1.12 11.29
N VAL A 10 13.19 -1.19 12.25
CA VAL A 10 13.89 -0.03 12.80
C VAL A 10 15.36 -0.21 12.46
N SER A 11 15.92 0.73 11.71
CA SER A 11 17.36 0.76 11.43
C SER A 11 18.00 1.86 12.25
N ILE A 12 18.91 1.48 13.14
CA ILE A 12 19.68 2.40 13.97
C ILE A 12 21.09 2.44 13.41
N ILE A 13 21.45 3.56 12.77
CA ILE A 13 22.79 3.78 12.23
C ILE A 13 23.54 4.70 13.20
N SER A 14 24.68 4.23 13.71
CA SER A 14 25.58 5.00 14.56
C SER A 14 26.88 5.31 13.81
N GLY A 15 27.61 6.34 14.26
CA GLY A 15 28.92 6.69 13.68
C GLY A 15 30.03 5.69 14.04
N PRO A 16 31.28 5.95 13.64
CA PRO A 16 32.41 5.06 13.91
C PRO A 16 32.57 4.81 15.41
N SER A 17 32.34 3.56 15.82
CA SER A 17 32.51 3.11 17.20
C SER A 17 33.99 2.90 17.55
N LYS A 18 34.28 2.81 18.84
CA LYS A 18 35.58 2.36 19.35
C LYS A 18 35.40 1.12 20.21
N THR A 19 36.34 0.19 20.15
CA THR A 19 36.37 -1.00 21.01
C THR A 19 37.76 -1.23 21.59
N GLY A 20 37.83 -1.73 22.81
CA GLY A 20 39.05 -2.23 23.44
C GLY A 20 39.16 -3.76 23.40
N ASP A 21 38.17 -4.46 22.83
CA ASP A 21 38.10 -5.93 22.87
C ASP A 21 39.08 -6.58 21.88
N ILE A 22 39.59 -5.80 20.92
CA ILE A 22 40.62 -6.24 19.98
C ILE A 22 41.97 -6.09 20.68
N GLU A 23 42.53 -7.23 21.12
CA GLU A 23 43.87 -7.31 21.71
C GLU A 23 44.12 -6.35 22.90
N LYS A 24 43.06 -5.90 23.58
CA LYS A 24 43.13 -4.91 24.68
C LYS A 24 43.68 -3.55 24.26
N VAL A 25 43.67 -3.23 22.96
CA VAL A 25 44.03 -1.91 22.43
C VAL A 25 42.80 -1.20 21.90
N ILE A 26 42.76 0.14 22.06
CA ILE A 26 41.64 0.92 21.53
C ILE A 26 41.74 0.99 20.00
N VAL A 27 40.77 0.39 19.33
CA VAL A 27 40.59 0.45 17.88
C VAL A 27 39.37 1.32 17.56
N TYR A 28 39.54 2.25 16.63
CA TYR A 28 38.48 3.14 16.14
C TYR A 28 37.92 2.64 14.81
N GLY A 29 36.61 2.84 14.60
CA GLY A 29 35.91 2.42 13.39
C GLY A 29 35.57 0.93 13.33
N ALA A 30 35.42 0.25 14.48
CA ALA A 30 35.08 -1.17 14.51
C ALA A 30 33.70 -1.47 13.92
N HIS A 31 32.74 -0.57 14.13
CA HIS A 31 31.38 -0.61 13.55
C HIS A 31 30.93 0.81 13.22
N GLY A 32 29.96 0.93 12.30
CA GLY A 32 29.37 2.21 11.89
C GLY A 32 30.15 2.87 10.76
N PRO A 33 29.46 3.53 9.81
CA PRO A 33 30.12 4.14 8.65
C PRO A 33 30.88 5.42 9.02
N LYS A 34 31.95 5.72 8.26
CA LYS A 34 32.65 7.02 8.32
C LYS A 34 31.82 8.16 7.74
N GLU A 35 31.03 7.86 6.72
CA GLU A 35 30.15 8.81 6.02
C GLU A 35 28.78 8.17 5.79
N LEU A 36 27.70 8.94 6.00
CA LEU A 36 26.32 8.50 5.79
C LEU A 36 25.64 9.42 4.77
N HIS A 37 25.20 8.86 3.66
CA HIS A 37 24.38 9.55 2.67
C HIS A 37 22.92 9.09 2.78
N VAL A 38 22.01 10.04 3.01
CA VAL A 38 20.57 9.76 3.11
C VAL A 38 19.87 10.35 1.89
N ILE A 39 19.28 9.49 1.06
CA ILE A 39 18.49 9.90 -0.10
C ILE A 39 17.01 9.77 0.24
N LEU A 40 16.33 10.90 0.38
CA LEU A 40 14.88 10.94 0.64
C LEU A 40 14.12 10.98 -0.70
N LEU A 41 13.59 9.83 -1.09
CA LEU A 41 12.80 9.71 -2.32
C LEU A 41 11.30 9.82 -2.02
N ASN A 42 10.67 10.87 -2.55
CA ASN A 42 9.22 11.04 -2.44
C ASN A 42 8.45 9.96 -3.22
N ASN A 43 8.76 9.83 -4.52
CA ASN A 43 8.10 8.91 -5.46
C ASN A 43 6.57 8.85 -5.27
N GLY A 44 5.88 9.99 -5.43
CA GLY A 44 4.42 10.10 -5.35
C GLY A 44 3.81 10.26 -3.95
N ARG A 45 4.54 9.99 -2.87
CA ARG A 45 3.97 9.96 -1.49
C ARG A 45 3.44 11.29 -0.97
N LYS A 46 4.02 12.43 -1.37
CA LYS A 46 3.50 13.77 -1.02
C LYS A 46 2.10 14.01 -1.59
N VAL A 47 1.83 13.51 -2.80
CA VAL A 47 0.49 13.61 -3.41
C VAL A 47 -0.51 12.75 -2.63
N MET A 48 -0.10 11.52 -2.26
CA MET A 48 -0.92 10.66 -1.38
C MET A 48 -1.19 11.33 -0.03
N ALA A 49 -0.18 11.97 0.57
CA ALA A 49 -0.29 12.62 1.87
C ALA A 49 -1.23 13.84 1.85
N ALA A 50 -1.33 14.51 0.71
CA ALA A 50 -2.22 15.66 0.52
C ALA A 50 -3.70 15.25 0.35
N ASP A 51 -3.98 14.04 -0.12
CA ASP A 51 -5.35 13.54 -0.27
C ASP A 51 -5.87 13.04 1.09
N PRO A 52 -6.96 13.63 1.63
CA PRO A 52 -7.42 13.38 3.00
C PRO A 52 -7.88 11.93 3.24
N ILE A 53 -8.24 11.21 2.18
CA ILE A 53 -8.68 9.81 2.23
C ILE A 53 -7.47 8.89 1.97
N VAL A 54 -6.70 9.14 0.91
CA VAL A 54 -5.60 8.23 0.53
C VAL A 54 -4.44 8.26 1.51
N ARG A 55 -4.20 9.39 2.20
CA ARG A 55 -3.08 9.54 3.15
C ARG A 55 -3.02 8.46 4.22
N GLU A 56 -4.15 7.88 4.59
CA GLU A 56 -4.24 6.81 5.60
C GLU A 56 -3.49 5.54 5.15
N ALA A 57 -3.34 5.30 3.85
CA ALA A 57 -2.52 4.23 3.30
C ALA A 57 -1.04 4.34 3.69
N LEU A 58 -0.55 5.54 4.01
CA LEU A 58 0.83 5.79 4.43
C LEU A 58 1.11 5.29 5.86
N TYR A 59 0.08 5.00 6.65
CA TYR A 59 0.22 4.41 8.00
C TYR A 59 0.49 2.91 7.96
N CYS A 60 0.42 2.29 6.77
CA CYS A 60 0.55 0.85 6.62
C CYS A 60 1.91 0.34 7.11
N LEU A 61 1.88 -0.53 8.12
CA LEU A 61 3.07 -1.22 8.67
C LEU A 61 3.57 -2.38 7.80
N ARG A 62 2.93 -2.62 6.65
CA ARG A 62 3.17 -3.81 5.79
C ARG A 62 3.06 -5.14 6.56
N CYS A 63 2.19 -5.21 7.57
CA CYS A 63 2.07 -6.41 8.42
C CYS A 63 1.37 -7.59 7.74
N GLY A 64 0.64 -7.37 6.65
CA GLY A 64 -0.01 -8.42 5.85
C GLY A 64 -1.40 -8.88 6.34
N ALA A 65 -1.88 -8.47 7.53
CA ALA A 65 -3.17 -8.92 8.08
C ALA A 65 -4.34 -8.76 7.09
N CYS A 66 -4.44 -7.57 6.49
CA CYS A 66 -5.49 -7.25 5.52
C CYS A 66 -5.49 -8.16 4.28
N MET A 67 -4.35 -8.75 3.90
CA MET A 67 -4.26 -9.66 2.77
C MET A 67 -4.78 -11.05 3.14
N TYR A 68 -4.41 -11.58 4.29
CA TYR A 68 -4.91 -12.89 4.75
C TYR A 68 -6.41 -12.91 5.01
N GLU A 69 -6.94 -11.80 5.51
CA GLU A 69 -8.37 -11.65 5.78
C GLU A 69 -9.19 -11.33 4.52
N CYS A 70 -8.53 -11.06 3.39
CA CYS A 70 -9.24 -10.75 2.17
C CYS A 70 -9.91 -12.00 1.60
N ALA A 71 -11.16 -11.88 1.15
CA ALA A 71 -11.84 -12.97 0.45
C ALA A 71 -11.27 -13.26 -0.96
N VAL A 72 -10.59 -12.29 -1.57
CA VAL A 72 -10.03 -12.40 -2.92
C VAL A 72 -8.64 -13.04 -2.88
N TYR A 73 -7.78 -12.58 -1.97
CA TYR A 73 -6.37 -12.94 -1.94
C TYR A 73 -6.09 -14.46 -1.91
N PRO A 74 -6.80 -15.31 -1.15
CA PRO A 74 -6.58 -16.75 -1.16
C PRO A 74 -6.86 -17.42 -2.52
N LEU A 75 -7.74 -16.83 -3.34
CA LEU A 75 -8.12 -17.37 -4.64
C LEU A 75 -7.15 -16.95 -5.75
N THR A 76 -6.70 -15.70 -5.69
CA THR A 76 -5.91 -15.06 -6.74
C THR A 76 -4.43 -15.00 -6.40
N THR A 77 -4.07 -15.12 -5.13
CA THR A 77 -2.70 -15.00 -4.59
C THR A 77 -1.92 -13.82 -5.21
N GLY A 78 -0.78 -14.10 -5.85
CA GLY A 78 0.10 -13.10 -6.47
C GLY A 78 -0.51 -12.37 -7.67
N TYR A 79 -1.63 -12.84 -8.22
CA TYR A 79 -2.32 -12.20 -9.34
C TYR A 79 -3.23 -11.04 -8.93
N TRP A 80 -3.49 -10.84 -7.62
CA TRP A 80 -4.24 -9.68 -7.12
C TRP A 80 -3.31 -8.51 -6.79
N GLY A 81 -2.65 -7.99 -7.83
CA GLY A 81 -1.76 -6.85 -7.70
C GLY A 81 -0.88 -6.59 -8.92
N TYR A 82 -0.17 -5.46 -8.86
CA TYR A 82 1.03 -5.20 -9.67
C TYR A 82 2.26 -5.50 -8.77
N LYS A 83 3.16 -4.52 -8.57
CA LYS A 83 4.24 -4.59 -7.56
C LYS A 83 3.71 -4.57 -6.12
N TYR A 84 2.59 -3.87 -5.90
CA TYR A 84 1.88 -3.88 -4.62
C TYR A 84 0.59 -4.67 -4.76
N MET A 85 0.33 -5.55 -3.80
CA MET A 85 -0.76 -6.51 -3.85
C MET A 85 -1.84 -6.23 -2.81
N GLY A 86 -3.02 -6.74 -3.11
CA GLY A 86 -4.21 -6.61 -2.28
C GLY A 86 -4.82 -5.23 -2.20
N GLY A 87 -5.85 -5.11 -1.37
CA GLY A 87 -6.65 -3.89 -1.25
C GLY A 87 -5.80 -2.68 -0.86
N ILE A 88 -4.92 -2.87 0.13
CA ILE A 88 -3.99 -1.83 0.56
C ILE A 88 -2.95 -1.51 -0.52
N GLY A 89 -2.66 -2.44 -1.44
CA GLY A 89 -1.74 -2.23 -2.55
C GLY A 89 -2.25 -1.27 -3.62
N ILE A 90 -3.57 -1.14 -3.79
CA ILE A 90 -4.21 -0.27 -4.80
C ILE A 90 -3.71 1.19 -4.73
N PRO A 91 -3.75 1.90 -3.60
CA PRO A 91 -3.19 3.25 -3.51
C PRO A 91 -1.69 3.30 -3.83
N TRP A 92 -0.91 2.29 -3.44
CA TRP A 92 0.52 2.25 -3.75
C TRP A 92 0.80 2.00 -5.24
N THR A 93 0.01 1.15 -5.90
CA THR A 93 0.10 0.95 -7.35
C THR A 93 -0.27 2.23 -8.08
N TYR A 94 -1.39 2.87 -7.70
CA TYR A 94 -1.90 4.09 -8.33
C TYR A 94 -0.89 5.25 -8.28
N TYR A 95 -0.27 5.50 -7.12
CA TYR A 95 0.57 6.70 -6.93
C TYR A 95 2.07 6.47 -7.05
N VAL A 96 2.58 5.23 -6.90
CA VAL A 96 4.01 4.99 -6.67
C VAL A 96 4.66 4.03 -7.68
N ALA A 97 3.94 3.03 -8.19
CA ALA A 97 4.57 1.91 -8.90
C ALA A 97 4.10 1.67 -10.35
N GLY A 98 2.81 1.82 -10.63
CA GLY A 98 2.22 1.43 -11.92
C GLY A 98 1.25 2.46 -12.52
N GLY A 99 0.77 3.41 -11.72
CA GLY A 99 -0.16 4.43 -12.19
C GLY A 99 -1.62 3.95 -12.20
N PRO A 100 -2.53 4.79 -12.72
CA PRO A 100 -3.97 4.50 -12.72
C PRO A 100 -4.37 3.25 -13.50
N GLU A 101 -3.71 2.96 -14.64
CA GLU A 101 -4.04 1.83 -15.50
C GLU A 101 -3.82 0.49 -14.79
N GLU A 102 -2.67 0.31 -14.15
CA GLU A 102 -2.35 -0.89 -13.37
C GLU A 102 -3.21 -0.99 -12.10
N ALA A 103 -3.62 0.15 -11.52
CA ALA A 103 -4.46 0.17 -10.34
C ALA A 103 -5.93 -0.16 -10.64
N ALA A 104 -6.41 0.11 -11.86
CA ALA A 104 -7.80 -0.09 -12.26
C ALA A 104 -8.30 -1.54 -12.08
N PRO A 105 -7.66 -2.58 -12.67
CA PRO A 105 -8.11 -3.96 -12.49
C PRO A 105 -8.06 -4.37 -11.02
N MET A 106 -7.04 -3.94 -10.26
CA MET A 106 -6.96 -4.22 -8.83
C MET A 106 -8.13 -3.60 -8.05
N ALA A 107 -8.46 -2.34 -8.34
CA ALA A 107 -9.53 -1.60 -7.69
C ALA A 107 -10.88 -2.24 -7.93
N PHE A 108 -11.17 -2.72 -9.14
CA PHE A 108 -12.45 -3.37 -9.48
C PHE A 108 -12.54 -4.84 -9.07
N THR A 109 -11.42 -5.51 -8.78
CA THR A 109 -11.41 -6.84 -8.15
C THR A 109 -11.74 -6.80 -6.64
N CYS A 110 -11.47 -5.68 -5.96
CA CYS A 110 -11.79 -5.55 -4.53
C CYS A 110 -13.32 -5.63 -4.28
N THR A 111 -13.77 -6.48 -3.36
CA THR A 111 -15.21 -6.61 -3.05
C THR A 111 -15.74 -5.57 -2.07
N LEU A 112 -14.88 -4.67 -1.57
CA LEU A 112 -15.21 -3.66 -0.54
C LEU A 112 -15.80 -4.25 0.76
N CYS A 113 -15.60 -5.54 1.05
CA CYS A 113 -16.24 -6.23 2.18
C CYS A 113 -15.80 -5.80 3.60
N GLY A 114 -14.79 -4.93 3.74
CA GLY A 114 -14.39 -4.36 5.04
C GLY A 114 -13.67 -5.28 6.03
N ARG A 115 -13.45 -6.57 5.72
CA ARG A 115 -12.74 -7.50 6.63
C ARG A 115 -11.34 -7.02 7.02
N CYS A 116 -10.65 -6.36 6.10
CA CYS A 116 -9.32 -5.80 6.31
C CYS A 116 -9.28 -4.71 7.39
N VAL A 117 -10.35 -3.92 7.56
CA VAL A 117 -10.40 -2.83 8.55
C VAL A 117 -10.39 -3.41 9.97
N ARG A 118 -11.18 -4.48 10.20
CA ARG A 118 -11.29 -5.14 11.52
C ARG A 118 -9.98 -5.74 12.02
N HIS A 119 -9.08 -6.10 11.11
CA HIS A 119 -7.80 -6.75 11.42
C HIS A 119 -6.60 -5.84 11.20
N CYS A 120 -6.80 -4.60 10.74
CA CYS A 120 -5.71 -3.66 10.57
C CYS A 120 -5.32 -3.10 11.95
N PRO A 121 -4.07 -3.26 12.41
CA PRO A 121 -3.63 -2.70 13.68
C PRO A 121 -3.66 -1.16 13.69
N MET A 122 -3.53 -0.56 12.51
CA MET A 122 -3.60 0.89 12.28
C MET A 122 -5.03 1.38 11.95
N ARG A 123 -6.01 0.46 11.92
CA ARG A 123 -7.43 0.74 11.59
C ARG A 123 -7.63 1.42 10.22
N ILE A 124 -6.76 1.12 9.25
CA ILE A 124 -6.82 1.72 7.91
C ILE A 124 -8.12 1.32 7.20
N ASP A 125 -8.95 2.29 6.84
CA ASP A 125 -10.18 2.09 6.06
C ASP A 125 -9.88 1.84 4.57
N THR A 126 -9.35 0.66 4.27
CA THR A 126 -8.98 0.27 2.91
C THR A 126 -10.15 0.30 1.93
N PRO A 127 -11.37 -0.21 2.25
CA PRO A 127 -12.52 -0.11 1.34
C PRO A 127 -12.83 1.33 0.93
N LYS A 128 -12.85 2.27 1.89
CA LYS A 128 -13.10 3.68 1.59
C LYS A 128 -12.02 4.28 0.69
N ILE A 129 -10.75 3.94 0.92
CA ILE A 129 -9.64 4.34 0.04
C ILE A 129 -9.85 3.79 -1.37
N VAL A 130 -10.24 2.52 -1.51
CA VAL A 130 -10.44 1.88 -2.82
C VAL A 130 -11.64 2.47 -3.55
N GLU A 131 -12.74 2.75 -2.86
CA GLU A 131 -13.90 3.44 -3.43
C GLU A 131 -13.55 4.84 -3.94
N HIS A 132 -12.77 5.60 -3.17
CA HIS A 132 -12.26 6.90 -3.60
C HIS A 132 -11.36 6.79 -4.84
N ILE A 133 -10.50 5.77 -4.91
CA ILE A 133 -9.68 5.51 -6.10
C ILE A 133 -10.55 5.11 -7.30
N ARG A 134 -11.60 4.30 -7.12
CA ARG A 134 -12.57 3.99 -8.19
C ARG A 134 -13.21 5.25 -8.75
N SER A 135 -13.52 6.22 -7.89
CA SER A 135 -14.07 7.52 -8.32
C SER A 135 -13.06 8.31 -9.17
N LYS A 136 -11.79 8.35 -8.78
CA LYS A 136 -10.72 8.96 -9.61
C LYS A 136 -10.52 8.23 -10.94
N LEU A 137 -10.58 6.90 -10.94
CA LEU A 137 -10.47 6.09 -12.15
C LEU A 137 -11.65 6.33 -13.10
N LYS A 138 -12.86 6.51 -12.56
CA LYS A 138 -14.04 6.92 -13.33
C LYS A 138 -13.78 8.23 -14.07
N GLU A 139 -13.29 9.25 -13.38
CA GLU A 139 -12.96 10.56 -13.97
C GLU A 139 -11.91 10.45 -15.09
N GLN A 140 -11.05 9.44 -15.01
CA GLN A 140 -10.01 9.13 -16.01
C GLN A 140 -10.51 8.21 -17.13
N GLY A 141 -11.78 7.80 -17.13
CA GLY A 141 -12.34 6.90 -18.13
C GLY A 141 -11.89 5.44 -17.99
N LEU A 142 -11.21 5.08 -16.90
CA LEU A 142 -10.66 3.76 -16.60
C LEU A 142 -11.68 2.86 -15.87
N LEU A 143 -12.89 2.78 -16.44
CA LEU A 143 -13.93 1.87 -15.97
C LEU A 143 -13.92 0.57 -16.78
N PRO A 144 -14.06 -0.60 -16.14
CA PRO A 144 -14.35 -1.85 -16.83
C PRO A 144 -15.60 -1.72 -17.70
N LYS A 145 -15.54 -2.32 -18.90
CA LYS A 145 -16.65 -2.28 -19.87
C LYS A 145 -17.99 -2.67 -19.25
N PHE A 146 -18.03 -3.79 -18.52
CA PHE A 146 -19.27 -4.29 -17.92
C PHE A 146 -19.92 -3.30 -16.93
N ILE A 147 -19.13 -2.49 -16.21
CA ILE A 147 -19.65 -1.47 -15.29
C ILE A 147 -20.23 -0.29 -16.07
N ARG A 148 -19.55 0.10 -17.16
CA ARG A 148 -20.01 1.17 -18.05
C ARG A 148 -21.33 0.78 -18.71
N ASP A 149 -21.38 -0.39 -19.33
CA ASP A 149 -22.58 -0.91 -20.00
C ASP A 149 -23.76 -1.04 -19.01
N MET A 150 -23.49 -1.52 -17.78
CA MET A 150 -24.49 -1.57 -16.71
C MET A 150 -25.00 -0.17 -16.33
N ALA A 151 -24.10 0.80 -16.16
CA ALA A 151 -24.49 2.18 -15.82
C ALA A 151 -25.32 2.83 -16.93
N ASP A 152 -24.95 2.61 -18.20
CA ASP A 152 -25.68 3.14 -19.36
C ASP A 152 -27.10 2.55 -19.42
N LYS A 153 -27.24 1.23 -19.21
CA LYS A 153 -28.56 0.57 -19.11
C LYS A 153 -29.43 1.14 -18.00
N VAL A 154 -28.87 1.42 -16.82
CA VAL A 154 -29.64 2.05 -15.73
C VAL A 154 -30.19 3.40 -16.16
N VAL A 155 -29.42 4.18 -16.92
CA VAL A 155 -29.84 5.50 -17.41
C VAL A 155 -30.89 5.39 -18.51
N THR A 156 -30.74 4.46 -19.45
CA THR A 156 -31.62 4.34 -20.62
C THR A 156 -32.87 3.52 -20.35
N GLU A 157 -32.78 2.46 -19.54
CA GLU A 157 -33.82 1.44 -19.32
C GLU A 157 -34.32 1.39 -17.87
N GLY A 158 -33.66 2.09 -16.93
CA GLY A 158 -34.05 2.10 -15.52
C GLY A 158 -33.70 0.84 -14.74
N VAL A 159 -32.98 -0.12 -15.36
CA VAL A 159 -32.59 -1.40 -14.76
C VAL A 159 -31.09 -1.68 -14.98
N PRO A 160 -30.42 -2.36 -14.04
CA PRO A 160 -28.99 -2.65 -14.15
C PRO A 160 -28.67 -3.94 -14.93
N TYR A 161 -29.67 -4.73 -15.31
CA TYR A 161 -29.51 -6.02 -15.99
C TYR A 161 -30.20 -6.02 -17.36
#